data_AF-A0A5M9IVY3-F1
#
_entry.id   AF-A0A5M9IVY3-F1
#
_cell.length_a   1.000
_cell.length_b   1.000
_cell.length_c   1.000
_cell.angle_alpha   90.00
_cell.angle_beta   90.00
_cell.angle_gamma   90.00
#
_symmetry.space_group_name_H-M   'P 1'
#
loop_
_entity.id
_entity.type
_entity.pdbx_description
1 polymer ?
#
loop_
_entity_poly.entity_id
_entity_poly.type
_entity_poly.pdbx_seq_one_letter_code
_entity_poly.pdbx_strand_id
1 'polypeptide(L)'
;MTEYSPWIILITLVLLAVLLDRKMKRPALRTWLGFALIVTGPTLLFGATRGVTELQFDSIPVLAFSYGIRLLVTRNSYRLQRNHSPHPLLRAPTMNLAPNFPEDPVMQQLLQLLHEEIGLPKHKTIRLQTSLNFDLGCDGSEAKQLMEALEQEFALDLGDYDTYRYFNPPVFDVFLKRRAKGRGEKVPLTIGMLYLAIKTHSWDTQTLENLS
;
A
#
# COMPACT_ATOMS: atom_id res chain seq x y z
N MET A 1 8.38 44.07 22.74
CA MET A 1 9.06 42.75 22.73
C MET A 1 8.02 41.62 22.65
N THR A 2 7.21 41.55 21.60
CA THR A 2 6.13 40.54 21.45
C THR A 2 6.02 39.98 20.01
N GLU A 3 6.95 40.29 19.11
CA GLU A 3 6.88 39.82 17.70
C GLU A 3 7.34 38.37 17.49
N TYR A 4 8.02 37.76 18.48
CA TYR A 4 8.53 36.39 18.37
C TYR A 4 7.55 35.31 18.85
N SER A 5 6.47 35.70 19.54
CA SER A 5 5.47 34.78 20.09
C SER A 5 4.82 33.85 19.04
N PRO A 6 4.36 34.34 17.87
CA PRO A 6 3.68 33.47 16.90
C PRO A 6 4.62 32.45 16.24
N TRP A 7 5.88 32.82 15.99
CA TRP A 7 6.88 31.92 15.41
C TRP A 7 7.28 30.78 16.35
N ILE A 8 7.37 31.07 17.66
CA ILE A 8 7.64 30.05 18.68
C ILE A 8 6.47 29.05 18.77
N ILE A 9 5.22 29.53 18.70
CA ILE A 9 4.03 28.67 18.70
C ILE A 9 3.99 27.80 17.44
N LEU A 10 4.34 28.35 16.28
CA LEU A 10 4.36 27.60 15.03
C LEU A 10 5.45 26.51 15.04
N ILE A 11 6.66 26.84 15.48
CA ILE A 11 7.77 25.88 15.56
C ILE A 11 7.45 24.76 16.56
N THR A 12 6.86 25.10 17.72
CA THR A 12 6.47 24.10 18.72
C THR A 12 5.34 23.19 18.22
N LEU A 13 4.36 23.72 17.49
CA LEU A 13 3.31 22.91 16.83
C LEU A 13 3.90 21.97 15.77
N VAL A 14 4.83 22.45 14.95
CA VAL A 14 5.51 21.63 13.93
C VAL A 14 6.34 20.52 14.59
N LEU A 15 7.07 20.83 15.66
CA LEU A 15 7.89 19.86 16.38
C LEU A 15 7.01 18.78 17.06
N LEU A 16 5.90 19.19 17.67
CA LEU A 16 4.94 18.29 18.29
C LEU A 16 4.26 17.39 17.25
N ALA A 17 3.93 17.94 16.08
CA ALA A 17 3.40 17.19 14.95
C ALA A 17 4.40 16.11 14.49
N VAL A 18 5.67 16.47 14.26
CA VAL A 18 6.73 15.52 13.87
C VAL A 18 6.94 14.42 14.92
N LEU A 19 6.88 14.75 16.21
CA LEU A 19 6.97 13.76 17.29
C LEU A 19 5.75 12.83 17.33
N LEU A 20 4.55 13.37 17.13
CA LEU A 20 3.33 12.57 17.00
C LEU A 20 3.46 11.61 15.81
N ASP A 21 3.98 12.09 14.68
CA ASP A 21 4.18 11.32 13.47
C ASP A 21 5.11 10.12 13.70
N ARG A 22 6.23 10.34 14.38
CA ARG A 22 7.17 9.28 14.78
C ARG A 22 6.56 8.26 15.75
N LYS A 23 5.67 8.69 16.65
CA LYS A 23 5.03 7.83 17.65
C LYS A 23 3.85 7.04 17.06
N MET A 24 3.14 7.60 16.09
CA MET A 24 1.95 7.01 15.48
C MET A 24 2.27 6.01 14.38
N LYS A 25 2.83 4.84 14.76
CA LYS A 25 3.09 3.73 13.83
C LYS A 25 1.85 2.89 13.48
N ARG A 26 0.68 3.17 14.08
CA ARG A 26 -0.55 2.40 13.84
C ARG A 26 -1.34 2.99 12.66
N PRO A 27 -1.54 2.23 11.56
CA PRO A 27 -2.17 2.76 10.34
C PRO A 27 -3.64 3.14 10.55
N ALA A 28 -4.37 2.40 11.40
CA ALA A 28 -5.76 2.74 11.73
C ALA A 28 -5.87 4.09 12.46
N LEU A 29 -4.94 4.37 13.38
CA LEU A 29 -4.94 5.60 14.17
C LEU A 29 -4.65 6.83 13.30
N ARG A 30 -3.68 6.73 12.37
CA ARG A 30 -3.38 7.80 11.40
C ARG A 30 -4.53 8.06 10.43
N THR A 31 -5.30 7.02 10.08
CA THR A 31 -6.48 7.15 9.22
C THR A 31 -7.57 7.97 9.91
N TRP A 32 -7.91 7.58 11.14
CA TRP A 32 -8.90 8.27 11.95
C TRP A 32 -8.49 9.72 12.22
N LEU A 33 -7.23 9.97 12.60
CA LEU A 33 -6.72 11.32 12.82
C LEU A 33 -6.63 12.16 11.54
N GLY A 34 -6.22 11.56 10.42
CA GLY A 34 -6.18 12.24 9.13
C GLY A 34 -7.56 12.70 8.68
N PHE A 35 -8.57 11.82 8.76
CA PHE A 35 -9.96 12.20 8.48
C PHE A 35 -10.50 13.23 9.47
N ALA A 36 -10.22 13.07 10.77
CA ALA A 36 -10.65 14.02 11.78
C ALA A 36 -10.10 15.42 11.48
N LEU A 37 -8.83 15.55 11.09
CA LEU A 37 -8.21 16.85 10.77
C LEU A 37 -8.74 17.44 9.44
N ILE A 38 -8.97 16.62 8.43
CA ILE A 38 -9.55 17.04 7.14
C ILE A 38 -10.99 17.54 7.30
N VAL A 39 -11.77 16.94 8.20
CA VAL A 39 -13.17 17.36 8.45
C VAL A 39 -13.24 18.53 9.41
N THR A 40 -12.46 18.53 10.49
CA THR A 40 -12.51 19.59 11.50
C THR A 40 -11.88 20.90 11.03
N GLY A 41 -10.81 20.86 10.23
CA GLY A 41 -10.13 22.07 9.72
C GLY A 41 -11.06 23.02 8.94
N PRO A 42 -11.73 22.56 7.88
CA PRO A 42 -12.69 23.37 7.10
C PRO A 42 -13.90 23.81 7.92
N THR A 43 -14.39 22.95 8.84
CA THR A 43 -15.55 23.25 9.69
C THR A 43 -15.24 24.39 10.68
N LEU A 44 -14.01 24.43 11.21
CA LEU A 44 -13.52 25.55 12.04
C LEU A 44 -13.35 26.84 11.23
N LEU A 45 -12.84 26.75 10.00
CA LEU A 45 -12.73 27.88 9.06
C LEU A 45 -14.10 28.51 8.74
N PHE A 46 -15.10 27.66 8.48
CA PHE A 46 -16.47 28.08 8.18
C PHE A 46 -17.23 28.60 9.41
N GLY A 47 -16.87 28.13 10.61
CA GLY A 47 -17.42 28.64 11.88
C GLY A 47 -16.80 29.97 12.31
N ALA A 48 -15.48 30.14 12.15
CA ALA A 48 -14.75 31.36 12.54
C ALA A 48 -15.19 32.59 11.73
N THR A 49 -15.47 32.41 10.43
CA THR A 49 -16.03 33.45 9.55
C THR A 49 -17.43 33.93 9.96
N ARG A 50 -18.16 33.17 10.80
CA ARG A 50 -19.48 33.55 11.31
C ARG A 50 -19.48 34.20 12.70
N GLY A 51 -18.35 34.28 13.41
CA GLY A 51 -18.42 34.68 14.82
C GLY A 51 -17.23 35.38 15.47
N VAL A 52 -15.99 35.33 14.95
CA VAL A 52 -14.85 35.95 15.65
C VAL A 52 -13.79 36.45 14.65
N THR A 53 -13.87 37.72 14.29
CA THR A 53 -12.83 38.46 13.55
C THR A 53 -11.79 39.08 14.48
N GLU A 54 -11.23 38.32 15.42
CA GLU A 54 -10.16 38.82 16.30
C GLU A 54 -9.00 37.84 16.53
N LEU A 55 -9.07 36.59 16.06
CA LEU A 55 -7.92 35.69 16.11
C LEU A 55 -7.15 35.74 14.79
N GLN A 56 -6.00 36.41 14.79
CA GLN A 56 -5.03 36.60 13.70
C GLN A 56 -4.31 35.27 13.32
N PHE A 57 -5.06 34.19 13.15
CA PHE A 57 -4.55 32.83 12.95
C PHE A 57 -5.22 32.11 11.76
N ASP A 58 -5.41 32.82 10.65
CA ASP A 58 -5.93 32.25 9.39
C ASP A 58 -5.12 31.05 8.86
N SER A 59 -3.88 30.89 9.32
CA SER A 59 -2.98 29.81 8.90
C SER A 59 -3.18 28.47 9.64
N ILE A 60 -3.76 28.45 10.84
CA ILE A 60 -3.92 27.22 11.63
C ILE A 60 -4.81 26.17 10.92
N PRO A 61 -5.97 26.53 10.35
CA PRO A 61 -6.84 25.55 9.68
C PRO A 61 -6.21 24.97 8.40
N VAL A 62 -5.45 25.79 7.66
CA VAL A 62 -4.75 25.37 6.44
C VAL A 62 -3.61 24.40 6.78
N LEU A 63 -2.88 24.67 7.87
CA LEU A 63 -1.84 23.76 8.37
C LEU A 63 -2.42 22.44 8.90
N ALA A 64 -3.57 22.48 9.57
CA ALA A 64 -4.25 21.27 10.03
C ALA A 64 -4.73 20.39 8.84
N PHE A 65 -5.26 21.03 7.80
CA PHE A 65 -5.71 20.35 6.58
C PHE A 65 -4.53 19.70 5.81
N SER A 66 -3.44 20.45 5.59
CA SER A 66 -2.25 19.92 4.92
C SER A 66 -1.58 18.80 5.70
N TYR A 67 -1.55 18.92 7.04
CA TYR A 67 -1.07 17.86 7.92
C TYR A 67 -1.95 16.60 7.89
N GLY A 68 -3.27 16.76 7.81
CA GLY A 68 -4.22 15.67 7.60
C GLY A 68 -3.98 14.91 6.30
N ILE A 69 -3.73 15.62 5.19
CA ILE A 69 -3.37 15.00 3.90
C ILE A 69 -2.05 14.23 4.02
N ARG A 70 -1.02 14.83 4.63
CA ARG A 70 0.29 14.19 4.83
C ARG A 70 0.18 12.88 5.62
N LEU A 71 -0.65 12.85 6.67
CA LEU A 71 -0.89 11.63 7.46
C LEU A 71 -1.58 10.52 6.66
N LEU A 72 -2.48 10.86 5.74
CA LEU A 72 -3.15 9.89 4.88
C LEU A 72 -2.22 9.35 3.78
N VAL A 73 -1.45 10.22 3.13
CA VAL A 73 -0.50 9.81 2.07
C VAL A 73 0.60 8.93 2.63
N THR A 74 1.20 9.32 3.76
CA THR A 74 2.28 8.55 4.38
C THR A 74 1.76 7.31 5.12
N ARG A 75 0.44 7.06 5.21
CA ARG A 75 -0.12 5.87 5.89
C ARG A 75 0.43 4.57 5.31
N ASN A 76 0.57 4.50 3.98
CA ASN A 76 0.98 3.29 3.28
C ASN A 76 2.47 2.97 3.51
N SER A 77 3.31 4.01 3.58
CA SER A 77 4.76 3.88 3.82
C SER A 77 5.11 3.19 5.15
N TYR A 78 4.29 3.35 6.20
CA TYR A 78 4.53 2.66 7.49
C TYR A 78 3.85 1.28 7.59
N ARG A 79 2.98 0.91 6.63
CA ARG A 79 2.53 -0.49 6.49
C ARG A 79 3.65 -1.32 5.87
N LEU A 80 4.28 -0.82 4.81
CA LEU A 80 5.51 -1.40 4.25
C LEU A 80 6.64 -1.48 5.28
N GLN A 81 6.74 -0.52 6.21
CA GLN A 81 7.75 -0.51 7.26
C GLN A 81 7.39 -1.35 8.51
N ARG A 82 6.21 -2.00 8.56
CA ARG A 82 5.81 -2.83 9.71
C ARG A 82 6.55 -4.17 9.63
N ASN A 83 7.75 -4.19 10.22
CA ASN A 83 8.53 -5.39 10.48
C ASN A 83 8.74 -6.27 9.24
N HIS A 84 9.50 -5.79 8.25
CA HIS A 84 10.38 -6.73 7.55
C HIS A 84 11.43 -7.14 8.58
N SER A 85 11.08 -8.12 9.41
CA SER A 85 12.07 -8.78 10.26
C SER A 85 13.13 -9.30 9.30
N PRO A 86 14.42 -8.99 9.50
CA PRO A 86 15.47 -9.71 8.84
C PRO A 86 15.48 -11.10 9.46
N HIS A 87 14.50 -11.95 9.15
CA HIS A 87 14.47 -13.30 9.66
C HIS A 87 15.56 -14.05 8.91
N PRO A 88 16.67 -14.44 9.58
CA PRO A 88 17.81 -15.09 8.92
C PRO A 88 17.53 -16.58 8.67
N LEU A 89 16.27 -16.97 8.58
CA LEU A 89 15.87 -18.35 8.40
C LEU A 89 14.96 -18.41 7.18
N LEU A 90 15.55 -18.83 6.07
CA LEU A 90 14.90 -19.50 4.94
C LEU A 90 14.15 -20.74 5.44
N ARG A 91 13.18 -20.56 6.34
CA ARG A 91 12.20 -21.57 6.63
C ARG A 91 11.08 -21.27 5.66
N ALA A 92 11.16 -21.89 4.49
CA ALA A 92 10.05 -21.93 3.55
C ALA A 92 8.78 -22.18 4.38
N PRO A 93 7.72 -21.37 4.21
CA PRO A 93 6.47 -21.61 4.91
C PRO A 93 6.12 -23.09 4.67
N THR A 94 5.72 -23.83 5.71
CA THR A 94 5.39 -25.26 5.57
C THR A 94 4.18 -25.39 4.65
N MET A 95 4.47 -25.44 3.35
CA MET A 95 3.53 -25.45 2.24
C MET A 95 3.83 -26.67 1.40
N ASN A 96 2.77 -27.26 0.87
CA ASN A 96 2.89 -28.35 -0.07
C ASN A 96 3.30 -27.76 -1.43
N LEU A 97 4.60 -27.69 -1.70
CA LEU A 97 5.11 -27.29 -3.01
C LEU A 97 5.06 -28.47 -3.99
N ALA A 98 4.90 -28.17 -5.27
CA ALA A 98 5.03 -29.17 -6.32
C ALA A 98 6.46 -29.75 -6.38
N PRO A 99 6.66 -30.99 -6.84
CA PRO A 99 7.97 -31.64 -6.84
C PRO A 99 9.01 -30.96 -7.74
N ASN A 100 8.59 -30.18 -8.74
CA ASN A 100 9.47 -29.48 -9.68
C ASN A 100 9.52 -27.96 -9.39
N PHE A 101 9.21 -27.55 -8.16
CA PHE A 101 9.20 -26.14 -7.80
C PHE A 101 10.64 -25.62 -7.64
N PRO A 102 10.99 -24.43 -8.16
CA PRO A 102 12.33 -23.87 -8.01
C PRO A 102 12.70 -23.68 -6.54
N GLU A 103 13.90 -24.12 -6.13
CA GLU A 103 14.38 -24.02 -4.74
C GLU A 103 15.38 -22.87 -4.53
N ASP A 104 15.55 -22.00 -5.52
CA ASP A 104 16.51 -20.91 -5.47
C ASP A 104 16.05 -19.80 -4.49
N PRO A 105 16.98 -18.96 -3.97
CA PRO A 105 16.66 -18.00 -2.91
C PRO A 105 15.61 -16.97 -3.33
N VAL A 106 15.55 -16.61 -4.63
CA VAL A 106 14.56 -15.66 -5.14
C VAL A 106 13.16 -16.25 -5.02
N MET A 107 12.99 -17.52 -5.39
CA MET A 107 11.70 -18.20 -5.25
C MET A 107 11.28 -18.33 -3.78
N GLN A 108 12.21 -18.63 -2.88
CA GLN A 108 11.91 -18.71 -1.45
C GLN A 108 11.46 -17.36 -0.87
N GLN A 109 12.12 -16.27 -1.26
CA GLN A 109 11.72 -14.91 -0.89
C GLN A 109 10.35 -14.54 -1.46
N LEU A 110 10.09 -14.85 -2.73
CA LEU A 110 8.79 -14.62 -3.35
C LEU A 110 7.67 -15.37 -2.61
N LEU A 111 7.89 -16.65 -2.29
CA LEU A 111 6.92 -17.45 -1.53
C LEU A 111 6.68 -16.89 -0.13
N GLN A 112 7.72 -16.38 0.52
CA GLN A 112 7.58 -15.73 1.81
C GLN A 112 6.73 -14.46 1.69
N LEU A 113 7.03 -13.57 0.74
CA LEU A 113 6.25 -12.36 0.50
C LEU A 113 4.78 -12.68 0.19
N LEU A 114 4.52 -13.68 -0.67
CA LEU A 114 3.17 -14.14 -0.98
C LEU A 114 2.45 -14.68 0.27
N HIS A 115 3.16 -15.38 1.15
CA HIS A 115 2.60 -15.88 2.40
C HIS A 115 2.26 -14.74 3.38
N GLU A 116 3.08 -13.70 3.43
CA GLU A 116 2.88 -12.54 4.32
C GLU A 116 1.76 -11.62 3.83
N GLU A 117 1.66 -11.36 2.52
CA GLU A 117 0.71 -10.40 1.95
C GLU A 117 -0.68 -11.01 1.67
N ILE A 118 -0.75 -12.24 1.14
CA ILE A 118 -2.02 -12.87 0.73
C ILE A 118 -2.39 -14.06 1.63
N GLY A 119 -1.39 -14.75 2.19
CA GLY A 119 -1.62 -15.94 3.00
C GLY A 119 -1.78 -17.20 2.14
N LEU A 120 -0.67 -17.89 1.89
CA LEU A 120 -0.67 -19.12 1.11
C LEU A 120 -1.32 -20.31 1.87
N PRO A 121 -2.15 -21.13 1.19
CA PRO A 121 -2.82 -22.27 1.80
C PRO A 121 -1.84 -23.39 2.15
N LYS A 122 -1.90 -23.88 3.39
CA LYS A 122 -1.01 -24.96 3.87
C LYS A 122 -1.35 -26.34 3.31
N HIS A 123 -2.61 -26.56 2.94
CA HIS A 123 -3.14 -27.87 2.56
C HIS A 123 -3.34 -28.04 1.04
N LYS A 124 -3.19 -26.97 0.24
CA LYS A 124 -3.26 -27.03 -1.22
C LYS A 124 -1.85 -27.08 -1.80
N THR A 125 -1.66 -27.89 -2.84
CA THR A 125 -0.37 -27.93 -3.54
C THR A 125 -0.17 -26.64 -4.35
N ILE A 126 0.90 -25.90 -4.07
CA ILE A 126 1.28 -24.69 -4.81
C ILE A 126 2.16 -25.07 -6.00
N ARG A 127 1.79 -24.56 -7.17
CA ARG A 127 2.48 -24.76 -8.45
C ARG A 127 2.83 -23.38 -9.04
N LEU A 128 3.73 -23.35 -10.02
CA LEU A 128 4.04 -22.11 -10.73
C LEU A 128 2.80 -21.55 -11.46
N GLN A 129 1.94 -22.44 -11.96
CA GLN A 129 0.68 -22.06 -12.62
C GLN A 129 -0.42 -21.64 -11.64
N THR A 130 -0.19 -21.75 -10.32
CA THR A 130 -1.17 -21.31 -9.33
C THR A 130 -1.43 -19.82 -9.50
N SER A 131 -2.68 -19.49 -9.77
CA SER A 131 -3.13 -18.14 -10.05
C SER A 131 -3.46 -17.37 -8.76
N LEU A 132 -2.91 -16.17 -8.60
CA LEU A 132 -3.20 -15.34 -7.43
C LEU A 132 -4.68 -14.95 -7.38
N ASN A 133 -5.23 -14.51 -8.51
CA ASN A 133 -6.59 -14.02 -8.62
C ASN A 133 -7.65 -15.14 -8.60
N PHE A 134 -7.39 -16.30 -9.22
CA PHE A 134 -8.38 -17.39 -9.31
C PHE A 134 -8.17 -18.49 -8.27
N ASP A 135 -6.93 -18.97 -8.06
CA ASP A 135 -6.67 -20.10 -7.16
C ASP A 135 -6.55 -19.69 -5.69
N LEU A 136 -6.02 -18.50 -5.44
CA LEU A 136 -5.76 -17.97 -4.10
C LEU A 136 -6.79 -16.91 -3.68
N GLY A 137 -7.64 -16.47 -4.61
CA GLY A 137 -8.72 -15.52 -4.32
C GLY A 137 -8.22 -14.12 -3.95
N CYS A 138 -6.99 -13.76 -4.33
CA CYS A 138 -6.40 -12.46 -4.05
C CYS A 138 -7.24 -11.34 -4.69
N ASP A 139 -7.68 -10.39 -3.86
CA ASP A 139 -8.50 -9.27 -4.33
C ASP A 139 -7.64 -8.10 -4.85
N GLY A 140 -8.27 -7.11 -5.50
CA GLY A 140 -7.54 -5.97 -6.07
C GLY A 140 -6.86 -5.08 -5.03
N SER A 141 -7.26 -5.13 -3.76
CA SER A 141 -6.65 -4.33 -2.69
C SER A 141 -5.42 -5.02 -2.09
N GLU A 142 -5.47 -6.34 -1.93
CA GLU A 142 -4.35 -7.20 -1.56
C GLU A 142 -3.32 -7.23 -2.68
N ALA A 143 -3.76 -7.41 -3.93
CA ALA A 143 -2.88 -7.40 -5.10
C ALA A 143 -2.11 -6.09 -5.23
N LYS A 144 -2.75 -4.95 -4.96
CA LYS A 144 -2.07 -3.65 -4.98
C LYS A 144 -0.93 -3.60 -3.95
N GLN A 145 -1.17 -4.10 -2.74
CA GLN A 145 -0.16 -4.14 -1.68
C GLN A 145 0.98 -5.08 -2.05
N LEU A 146 0.67 -6.27 -2.56
CA LEU A 146 1.66 -7.22 -3.04
C LEU A 146 2.55 -6.63 -4.14
N MET A 147 1.97 -5.99 -5.16
CA MET A 147 2.76 -5.46 -6.27
C MET A 147 3.66 -4.29 -5.84
N GLU A 148 3.20 -3.45 -4.91
CA GLU A 148 4.03 -2.40 -4.31
C GLU A 148 5.20 -3.00 -3.49
N ALA A 149 4.98 -4.11 -2.79
CA ALA A 149 6.04 -4.80 -2.07
C ALA A 149 7.03 -5.48 -3.03
N LEU A 150 6.55 -6.07 -4.13
CA LEU A 150 7.40 -6.67 -5.16
C LEU A 150 8.34 -5.66 -5.81
N GLU A 151 7.81 -4.48 -6.18
CA GLU A 151 8.59 -3.37 -6.71
C GLU A 151 9.71 -2.96 -5.76
N GLN A 152 9.43 -2.91 -4.45
CA GLN A 152 10.39 -2.46 -3.43
C GLN A 152 11.40 -3.54 -3.03
N GLU A 153 10.97 -4.78 -2.78
CA GLU A 153 11.83 -5.84 -2.28
C GLU A 153 12.75 -6.42 -3.35
N PHE A 154 12.28 -6.48 -4.60
CA PHE A 154 13.02 -7.07 -5.72
C PHE A 154 13.55 -6.04 -6.71
N ALA A 155 13.35 -4.74 -6.45
CA ALA A 155 13.62 -3.66 -7.41
C ALA A 155 13.01 -3.97 -8.80
N LEU A 156 11.78 -4.47 -8.79
CA LEU A 156 11.06 -4.89 -9.99
C LEU A 156 10.49 -3.65 -10.71
N ASP A 157 10.89 -3.42 -11.95
CA ASP A 157 10.24 -2.41 -12.80
C ASP A 157 8.89 -2.94 -13.29
N LEU A 158 7.80 -2.27 -12.90
CA LEU A 158 6.44 -2.65 -13.26
C LEU A 158 6.06 -2.30 -14.71
N GLY A 159 6.86 -1.51 -15.43
CA GLY A 159 6.73 -1.33 -16.88
C GLY A 159 5.29 -1.09 -17.37
N ASP A 160 4.75 -2.08 -18.09
CA ASP A 160 3.41 -2.05 -18.70
C ASP A 160 2.30 -2.72 -17.86
N TYR A 161 2.58 -3.05 -16.59
CA TYR A 161 1.65 -3.71 -15.68
C TYR A 161 0.32 -2.94 -15.51
N ASP A 162 -0.81 -3.60 -15.82
CA ASP A 162 -2.15 -3.09 -15.54
C ASP A 162 -2.84 -3.97 -14.50
N THR A 163 -3.00 -3.46 -13.27
CA THR A 163 -3.70 -4.17 -12.18
C THR A 163 -5.08 -4.67 -12.58
N TYR A 164 -5.83 -3.92 -13.37
CA TYR A 164 -7.19 -4.30 -13.73
C TYR A 164 -7.26 -5.31 -14.88
N ARG A 165 -6.12 -5.68 -15.47
CA ARG A 165 -6.04 -6.81 -16.41
C ARG A 165 -6.20 -8.14 -15.67
N TYR A 166 -5.61 -8.22 -14.48
CA TYR A 166 -5.58 -9.44 -13.66
C TYR A 166 -6.63 -9.42 -12.54
N PHE A 167 -6.80 -8.28 -11.88
CA PHE A 167 -7.64 -8.18 -10.68
C PHE A 167 -8.91 -7.37 -10.93
N ASN A 168 -9.93 -7.65 -10.12
CA ASN A 168 -11.13 -6.84 -10.09
C ASN A 168 -10.90 -5.58 -9.25
N PRO A 169 -11.45 -4.43 -9.67
CA PRO A 169 -11.40 -3.24 -8.83
C PRO A 169 -12.12 -3.50 -7.50
N PRO A 170 -11.71 -2.82 -6.42
CA PRO A 170 -12.36 -2.95 -5.12
C PRO A 170 -13.87 -2.64 -5.23
N VAL A 171 -14.68 -3.43 -4.52
CA VAL A 171 -16.15 -3.48 -4.68
C VAL A 171 -16.82 -2.13 -4.44
N PHE A 172 -16.23 -1.25 -3.63
CA PHE A 172 -16.81 0.03 -3.25
C PHE A 172 -16.47 1.20 -4.18
N ASP A 173 -15.60 1.00 -5.17
CA ASP A 173 -15.18 2.10 -6.03
C ASP A 173 -15.95 2.12 -7.36
N VAL A 174 -17.04 2.90 -7.39
CA VAL A 174 -17.93 3.04 -8.55
C VAL A 174 -17.20 3.59 -9.77
N PHE A 175 -16.19 4.45 -9.58
CA PHE A 175 -15.41 5.02 -10.67
C PHE A 175 -14.47 3.98 -11.28
N LEU A 176 -13.79 3.20 -10.43
CA LEU A 176 -12.92 2.12 -10.90
C LEU A 176 -13.73 0.98 -11.55
N LYS A 177 -14.89 0.65 -11.00
CA LYS A 177 -15.84 -0.29 -11.62
C LYS A 177 -16.23 0.14 -13.02
N ARG A 178 -16.50 1.44 -13.25
CA ARG A 178 -16.83 1.96 -14.58
C ARG A 178 -15.64 1.85 -15.53
N ARG A 179 -14.41 2.12 -15.07
CA ARG A 179 -13.18 1.98 -15.88
C ARG A 179 -12.85 0.52 -16.21
N ALA A 180 -13.17 -0.40 -15.31
CA ALA A 180 -12.99 -1.84 -15.52
C ALA A 180 -14.12 -2.48 -16.37
N LYS A 181 -15.29 -1.83 -16.44
CA LYS A 181 -16.44 -2.29 -17.24
C LYS A 181 -16.09 -2.23 -18.73
N GLY A 182 -16.03 -3.39 -19.37
CA GLY A 182 -15.67 -3.54 -20.79
C GLY A 182 -14.27 -4.10 -21.06
N ARG A 183 -13.49 -4.42 -20.02
CA ARG A 183 -12.13 -4.98 -20.15
C ARG A 183 -12.06 -6.51 -20.36
N GLY A 184 -13.18 -7.17 -20.66
CA GLY A 184 -13.22 -8.62 -20.91
C GLY A 184 -13.00 -9.47 -19.66
N GLU A 185 -12.76 -10.76 -19.88
CA GLU A 185 -12.43 -11.72 -18.83
C GLU A 185 -11.04 -11.45 -18.24
N LYS A 186 -10.86 -11.77 -16.95
CA LYS A 186 -9.59 -11.54 -16.26
C LYS A 186 -8.57 -12.60 -16.65
N VAL A 187 -7.34 -12.18 -16.88
CA VAL A 187 -6.22 -13.08 -17.17
C VAL A 187 -5.67 -13.62 -15.83
N PRO A 188 -5.33 -14.92 -15.72
CA PRO A 188 -4.69 -15.45 -14.52
C PRO A 188 -3.29 -14.85 -14.33
N LEU A 189 -3.04 -14.21 -13.18
CA LEU A 189 -1.68 -13.83 -12.78
C LEU A 189 -1.09 -14.96 -11.96
N THR A 190 -0.07 -15.64 -12.47
CA THR A 190 0.49 -16.85 -11.86
C THR A 190 1.77 -16.58 -11.07
N ILE A 191 2.11 -17.46 -10.12
CA ILE A 191 3.38 -17.39 -9.38
C ILE A 191 4.58 -17.47 -10.32
N GLY A 192 4.47 -18.24 -11.41
CA GLY A 192 5.49 -18.34 -12.46
C GLY A 192 5.75 -17.01 -13.17
N MET A 193 4.72 -16.22 -13.44
CA MET A 193 4.87 -14.87 -14.00
C MET A 193 5.63 -13.95 -13.04
N LEU A 194 5.25 -13.94 -11.76
CA LEU A 194 5.97 -13.13 -10.75
C LEU A 194 7.44 -13.55 -10.66
N TYR A 195 7.70 -14.85 -10.63
CA TYR A 195 9.06 -15.37 -10.58
C TYR A 195 9.88 -14.96 -11.80
N LEU A 196 9.33 -15.08 -13.02
CA LEU A 196 10.06 -14.64 -14.21
C LEU A 196 10.31 -13.13 -14.17
N ALA A 197 9.30 -12.33 -13.84
CA ALA A 197 9.40 -10.87 -13.79
C ALA A 197 10.51 -10.41 -12.82
N ILE A 198 10.61 -11.07 -11.66
CA ILE A 198 11.69 -10.80 -10.69
C ILE A 198 13.04 -11.19 -11.28
N LYS A 199 13.15 -12.35 -11.93
CA LYS A 199 14.40 -12.83 -12.53
C LYS A 199 14.88 -11.90 -13.66
N THR A 200 13.97 -11.27 -14.37
CA THR A 200 14.26 -10.28 -15.43
C THR A 200 14.34 -8.85 -14.90
N HIS A 201 14.02 -8.62 -13.61
CA HIS A 201 13.84 -7.30 -12.99
C HIS A 201 12.91 -6.35 -13.74
N SER A 202 12.00 -6.90 -14.56
CA SER A 202 11.11 -6.13 -15.43
C SER A 202 9.84 -6.90 -15.73
N TRP A 203 8.73 -6.18 -15.68
CA TRP A 203 7.42 -6.65 -16.08
C TRP A 203 7.18 -6.38 -17.57
N ASP A 204 7.14 -7.45 -18.36
CA ASP A 204 6.71 -7.44 -19.76
C ASP A 204 5.47 -8.34 -19.89
N THR A 205 4.30 -7.72 -20.00
CA THR A 205 3.02 -8.44 -20.01
C THR A 205 2.95 -9.48 -21.13
N GLN A 206 3.49 -9.20 -22.32
CA GLN A 206 3.39 -10.13 -23.44
C GLN A 206 4.25 -11.36 -23.21
N THR A 207 5.48 -11.21 -22.72
CA THR A 207 6.36 -12.36 -22.46
C THR A 207 5.86 -13.20 -21.30
N LEU A 208 5.35 -12.56 -20.25
CA LEU A 208 4.85 -13.23 -19.05
C LEU A 208 3.57 -14.03 -19.32
N GLU A 209 2.62 -13.48 -20.07
CA GLU A 209 1.38 -14.20 -20.41
C GLU A 209 1.61 -15.34 -21.40
N ASN A 210 2.67 -15.31 -22.20
CA ASN A 210 3.03 -16.44 -23.06
C ASN A 210 3.60 -17.64 -22.27
N LEU A 211 3.92 -17.49 -20.98
CA LEU A 211 4.35 -18.59 -20.11
C LEU A 211 3.19 -19.37 -19.48
N SER A 212 2.00 -18.77 -19.42
CA SER A 212 0.82 -19.34 -18.74
C SER A 212 -0.02 -20.19 -19.67
#